data_AF-A0A2V1BV85-F1
#
_entry.id   AF-A0A2V1BV85-F1
#
_cell.length_a   1.000
_cell.length_b   1.000
_cell.length_c   1.000
_cell.angle_alpha   90.00
_cell.angle_beta   90.00
_cell.angle_gamma   90.00
#
_symmetry.space_group_name_H-M   'P 1'
#
loop_
_entity.id
_entity.type
_entity.pdbx_description
1 polymer ?
#
loop_
_entity_poly.entity_id
_entity_poly.type
_entity_poly.pdbx_seq_one_letter_code
_entity_poly.pdbx_strand_id
1 'polypeptide(L)'
;FAQELEDRAKCLGKRISFFLVDSVQLVFQQHAVLKANLDQPMDMFCGDMGIDLWSKALWEKHIDKNMVIVCTAEVLRHCLHHSFISMPQINLLIFDEAHHAKKDHAYARIIKDFYVPHDKTSRPKIFGMTASPVDARVDVKKAAFELEAILHSEICTAIDTCLLQFAASSKQEQMAKYDQLSPPYQTPLYTQMHDRFKTNNVLKKPLTFAFGATKELGSWCADQVWPFCLAEEETKKLMAKTERKYHAKKINDPLAILEKQKAQIQEAQDVVKSHVFDPPDFDPATTKTGTTNISSKVVVLIRYLRERFERPTDDKCIVFVNQRYTARLLAKLFMQSNIGTPHLRVGTLVGTRSGDAGDLNQSFRDQVLAMTNFRKGAINCLF
;
A
#
# COMPACT_ATOMS: atom_id res chain seq x y z
N PHE A 1 32.60 7.92 8.38
CA PHE A 1 33.03 6.80 7.53
C PHE A 1 34.54 6.62 7.58
N ALA A 2 35.35 7.65 7.33
CA ALA A 2 36.82 7.62 7.54
C ALA A 2 37.20 7.08 8.93
N GLN A 3 36.52 7.56 9.98
CA GLN A 3 36.72 7.08 11.35
C GLN A 3 36.56 5.55 11.52
N GLU A 4 35.58 4.91 10.87
CA GLU A 4 35.38 3.46 11.01
C GLU A 4 36.51 2.67 10.33
N LEU A 5 37.00 3.15 9.18
CA LEU A 5 38.13 2.54 8.49
C LEU A 5 39.43 2.71 9.28
N GLU A 6 39.62 3.89 9.90
CA GLU A 6 40.74 4.15 10.81
C GLU A 6 40.66 3.31 12.09
N ASP A 7 39.48 3.14 12.66
CA ASP A 7 39.26 2.34 13.85
C ASP A 7 39.56 0.86 13.57
N ARG A 8 39.20 0.36 12.37
CA ARG A 8 39.60 -0.98 11.91
C ARG A 8 41.10 -1.11 11.66
N ALA A 9 41.74 -0.08 11.09
CA ALA A 9 43.18 -0.04 10.95
C ALA A 9 43.90 -0.06 12.31
N LYS A 10 43.22 0.39 13.38
CA LYS A 10 43.66 0.29 14.78
C LYS A 10 43.21 -1.01 15.47
N CYS A 11 42.74 -2.02 14.71
CA CYS A 11 42.24 -3.31 15.22
C CYS A 11 41.04 -3.22 16.17
N LEU A 12 40.25 -2.15 16.13
CA LEU A 12 38.95 -2.11 16.81
C LEU A 12 37.94 -3.02 16.09
N GLY A 13 37.00 -3.58 16.85
CA GLY A 13 36.00 -4.52 16.34
C GLY A 13 35.15 -3.92 15.22
N LYS A 14 34.89 -4.71 14.18
CA LYS A 14 34.11 -4.32 13.00
C LYS A 14 32.72 -3.82 13.40
N ARG A 15 32.33 -2.62 12.95
CA ARG A 15 30.94 -2.14 13.08
C ARG A 15 30.24 -2.02 11.72
N ILE A 16 28.92 -2.22 11.74
CA ILE A 16 28.06 -2.21 10.55
C ILE A 16 26.99 -1.12 10.67
N SER A 17 26.51 -0.59 9.53
CA SER A 17 25.39 0.35 9.49
C SER A 17 24.08 -0.35 9.13
N PHE A 18 22.98 0.01 9.78
CA PHE A 18 21.64 -0.46 9.41
C PHE A 18 20.80 0.69 8.87
N PHE A 19 20.17 0.44 7.72
CA PHE A 19 19.14 1.31 7.14
C PHE A 19 17.78 0.64 7.34
N LEU A 20 16.99 1.20 8.24
CA LEU A 20 15.71 0.65 8.66
C LEU A 20 14.57 1.33 7.92
N VAL A 21 13.65 0.51 7.41
CA VAL A 21 12.41 0.96 6.76
C VAL A 21 11.19 0.29 7.36
N ASP A 22 10.03 0.91 7.18
CA ASP A 22 8.75 0.41 7.72
C ASP A 22 8.17 -0.75 6.90
N SER A 23 8.42 -0.77 5.58
CA SER A 23 7.79 -1.73 4.68
C SER A 23 8.76 -2.50 3.80
N VAL A 24 8.35 -3.71 3.42
CA VAL A 24 9.11 -4.60 2.52
C VAL A 24 9.42 -3.93 1.19
N GLN A 25 8.48 -3.16 0.62
CA GLN A 25 8.70 -2.45 -0.65
C GLN A 25 9.81 -1.41 -0.54
N LEU A 26 9.86 -0.68 0.58
CA LEU A 26 10.90 0.32 0.83
C LEU A 26 12.28 -0.33 0.95
N VAL A 27 12.38 -1.57 1.45
CA VAL A 27 13.67 -2.28 1.53
C VAL A 27 14.31 -2.36 0.14
N PHE A 28 13.54 -2.86 -0.85
CA PHE A 28 14.02 -3.00 -2.22
C PHE A 28 14.33 -1.67 -2.87
N GLN A 29 13.50 -0.65 -2.64
CA GLN A 29 13.69 0.68 -3.23
C GLN A 29 14.95 1.36 -2.69
N GLN A 30 15.10 1.40 -1.35
CA GLN A 30 16.23 2.06 -0.71
C GLN A 30 17.54 1.32 -1.00
N HIS A 31 17.53 -0.03 -0.95
CA HIS A 31 18.70 -0.81 -1.33
C HIS A 31 19.13 -0.55 -2.78
N ALA A 32 18.19 -0.48 -3.74
CA ALA A 32 18.54 -0.19 -5.13
C ALA A 32 19.20 1.18 -5.31
N VAL A 33 18.69 2.21 -4.61
CA VAL A 33 19.28 3.56 -4.62
C VAL A 33 20.66 3.54 -3.98
N LEU A 34 20.79 2.98 -2.78
CA LEU A 34 22.08 2.93 -2.07
C LEU A 34 23.13 2.15 -2.87
N LYS A 35 22.77 1.01 -3.44
CA LYS A 35 23.67 0.17 -4.24
C LYS A 35 24.13 0.86 -5.54
N ALA A 36 23.30 1.73 -6.11
CA ALA A 36 23.67 2.49 -7.30
C ALA A 36 24.60 3.69 -6.99
N ASN A 37 24.63 4.15 -5.73
CA ASN A 37 25.34 5.37 -5.34
C ASN A 37 26.50 5.12 -4.37
N LEU A 38 26.65 3.92 -3.82
CA LEU A 38 27.69 3.56 -2.86
C LEU A 38 28.42 2.29 -3.29
N ASP A 39 29.75 2.32 -3.24
CA ASP A 39 30.61 1.17 -3.59
C ASP A 39 30.75 0.14 -2.45
N GLN A 40 30.04 0.33 -1.33
CA GLN A 40 30.19 -0.50 -0.15
C GLN A 40 29.41 -1.82 -0.27
N PRO A 41 29.95 -2.94 0.23
CA PRO A 41 29.22 -4.21 0.21
C PRO A 41 27.98 -4.08 1.10
N MET A 42 26.83 -4.41 0.52
CA MET A 42 25.55 -4.30 1.20
C MET A 42 24.63 -5.44 0.79
N ASP A 43 23.82 -5.88 1.75
CA ASP A 43 22.72 -6.81 1.56
C ASP A 43 21.41 -6.15 2.04
N MET A 44 20.28 -6.73 1.62
CA MET A 44 18.96 -6.30 2.06
C MET A 44 18.13 -7.48 2.57
N PHE A 45 17.34 -7.24 3.61
CA PHE A 45 16.60 -8.29 4.31
C PHE A 45 15.18 -7.83 4.68
N CYS A 46 14.18 -8.67 4.39
CA CYS A 46 12.79 -8.41 4.80
C CYS A 46 12.12 -9.72 5.23
N GLY A 47 11.04 -9.63 6.03
CA GLY A 47 10.38 -10.80 6.61
C GLY A 47 9.96 -11.89 5.61
N ASP A 48 9.67 -11.50 4.36
CA ASP A 48 9.29 -12.44 3.29
C ASP A 48 10.45 -13.33 2.80
N MET A 49 11.70 -13.07 3.23
CA MET A 49 12.88 -13.85 2.84
C MET A 49 13.15 -15.07 3.74
N GLY A 50 12.23 -15.43 4.64
CA GLY A 50 12.38 -16.61 5.50
C GLY A 50 13.50 -16.48 6.54
N ILE A 51 13.78 -15.25 6.95
CA ILE A 51 14.87 -14.88 7.87
C ILE A 51 14.71 -15.52 9.25
N ASP A 52 13.47 -15.79 9.66
CA ASP A 52 13.16 -16.39 10.96
C ASP A 52 13.81 -17.77 11.15
N LEU A 53 14.24 -18.42 10.08
CA LEU A 53 14.91 -19.73 10.09
C LEU A 53 16.45 -19.64 10.09
N TRP A 54 17.02 -18.43 10.12
CA TRP A 54 18.46 -18.24 10.00
C TRP A 54 19.18 -18.46 11.33
N SER A 55 20.31 -19.17 11.27
CA SER A 55 21.17 -19.40 12.43
C SER A 55 22.07 -18.18 12.71
N LYS A 56 22.57 -18.08 13.95
CA LYS A 56 23.56 -17.06 14.33
C LYS A 56 24.77 -17.02 13.40
N ALA A 57 25.32 -18.20 13.05
CA ALA A 57 26.48 -18.30 12.16
C ALA A 57 26.21 -17.73 10.75
N LEU A 58 24.98 -17.88 10.24
CA LEU A 58 24.60 -17.29 8.96
C LEU A 58 24.54 -15.75 9.06
N TRP A 59 24.00 -15.22 10.14
CA TRP A 59 23.98 -13.78 10.42
C TRP A 59 25.38 -13.19 10.56
N GLU A 60 26.26 -13.84 11.32
CA GLU A 60 27.67 -13.45 11.46
C GLU A 60 28.35 -13.37 10.10
N LYS A 61 28.14 -14.36 9.22
CA LYS A 61 28.66 -14.33 7.84
C LYS A 61 28.15 -13.13 7.04
N HIS A 62 26.86 -12.78 7.14
CA HIS A 62 26.33 -11.59 6.47
C HIS A 62 26.88 -10.29 7.06
N ILE A 63 27.04 -10.22 8.38
CA ILE A 63 27.62 -9.04 9.05
C ILE A 63 29.09 -8.89 8.67
N ASP A 64 29.86 -9.98 8.58
CA ASP A 64 31.27 -9.97 8.21
C ASP A 64 31.50 -9.62 6.73
N LYS A 65 30.59 -10.01 5.85
CA LYS A 65 30.66 -9.68 4.42
C LYS A 65 30.29 -8.24 4.11
N ASN A 66 29.34 -7.65 4.85
CA ASN A 66 28.72 -6.38 4.49
C ASN A 66 29.16 -5.22 5.38
N MET A 67 28.97 -4.00 4.87
CA MET A 67 29.16 -2.73 5.58
C MET A 67 27.83 -2.05 5.90
N VAL A 68 26.81 -2.33 5.08
CA VAL A 68 25.46 -1.78 5.21
C VAL A 68 24.46 -2.92 5.07
N ILE A 69 23.45 -2.92 5.94
CA ILE A 69 22.28 -3.79 5.81
C ILE A 69 21.04 -2.91 5.70
N VAL A 70 20.25 -3.10 4.64
CA VAL A 70 18.96 -2.44 4.48
C VAL A 70 17.86 -3.43 4.88
N CYS A 71 17.06 -3.15 5.90
CA CYS A 71 16.05 -4.10 6.34
C CYS A 71 14.81 -3.48 6.96
N THR A 72 13.75 -4.29 7.11
CA THR A 72 12.60 -3.87 7.92
C THR A 72 12.99 -3.83 9.39
N ALA A 73 12.38 -2.91 10.14
CA ALA A 73 12.60 -2.75 11.58
C ALA A 73 12.53 -4.06 12.38
N GLU A 74 11.53 -4.89 12.07
CA GLU A 74 11.32 -6.18 12.75
C GLU A 74 12.50 -7.15 12.60
N VAL A 75 13.20 -7.13 11.46
CA VAL A 75 14.37 -7.99 11.23
C VAL A 75 15.49 -7.64 12.19
N LEU A 76 15.84 -6.36 12.32
CA LEU A 76 16.88 -5.96 13.29
C LEU A 76 16.43 -6.22 14.73
N ARG A 77 15.17 -5.94 15.07
CA ARG A 77 14.62 -6.20 16.41
C ARG A 77 14.76 -7.69 16.78
N HIS A 78 14.44 -8.59 15.85
CA HIS A 78 14.62 -10.03 16.04
C HIS A 78 16.10 -10.41 16.25
N CYS A 79 17.01 -9.87 15.42
CA CYS A 79 18.45 -10.14 15.56
C CYS A 79 19.02 -9.69 16.90
N LEU A 80 18.58 -8.53 17.40
CA LEU A 80 18.95 -8.01 18.71
C LEU A 80 18.39 -8.89 19.83
N HIS A 81 17.13 -9.31 19.72
CA HIS A 81 16.49 -10.16 20.72
C HIS A 81 17.18 -11.53 20.89
N HIS A 82 17.60 -12.14 19.78
CA HIS A 82 18.31 -13.42 19.78
C HIS A 82 19.82 -13.30 19.96
N SER A 83 20.34 -12.10 20.22
CA SER A 83 21.78 -11.84 20.40
C SER A 83 22.64 -12.32 19.20
N PHE A 84 22.10 -12.20 17.99
CA PHE A 84 22.84 -12.39 16.74
C PHE A 84 23.72 -11.18 16.41
N ILE A 85 23.29 -10.00 16.87
CA ILE A 85 24.05 -8.75 16.86
C ILE A 85 23.73 -7.96 18.13
N SER A 86 24.68 -7.13 18.58
CA SER A 86 24.52 -6.22 19.72
C SER A 86 24.71 -4.76 19.30
N MET A 87 24.17 -3.81 20.08
CA MET A 87 24.28 -2.37 19.78
C MET A 87 25.71 -1.86 19.57
N PRO A 88 26.73 -2.30 20.35
CA PRO A 88 28.11 -1.88 20.13
C PRO A 88 28.68 -2.27 18.76
N GLN A 89 28.17 -3.34 18.14
CA GLN A 89 28.56 -3.78 16.80
C GLN A 89 27.92 -2.94 15.68
N ILE A 90 27.04 -2.00 16.00
CA ILE A 90 26.39 -1.12 15.03
C ILE A 90 27.00 0.26 15.15
N ASN A 91 27.44 0.90 14.05
CA ASN A 91 27.97 2.27 14.09
C ASN A 91 26.93 3.35 13.82
N LEU A 92 25.92 3.04 13.01
CA LEU A 92 24.89 3.97 12.56
C LEU A 92 23.57 3.22 12.37
N LEU A 93 22.52 3.74 13.00
CA LEU A 93 21.13 3.36 12.79
C LEU A 93 20.42 4.47 12.03
N ILE A 94 19.98 4.16 10.82
CA ILE A 94 19.18 5.07 9.99
C ILE A 94 17.72 4.63 10.07
N PHE A 95 16.82 5.55 10.43
CA PHE A 95 15.38 5.32 10.48
C PHE A 95 14.69 6.11 9.36
N ASP A 96 14.21 5.42 8.33
CA ASP A 96 13.34 5.99 7.30
C ASP A 96 11.90 6.08 7.82
N GLU A 97 11.21 7.17 7.52
CA GLU A 97 9.92 7.54 8.13
C GLU A 97 9.95 7.47 9.67
N ALA A 98 10.95 8.15 10.24
CA ALA A 98 11.26 8.15 11.67
C ALA A 98 10.05 8.47 12.57
N HIS A 99 9.05 9.21 12.07
CA HIS A 99 7.79 9.50 12.78
C HIS A 99 6.95 8.26 13.16
N HIS A 100 7.28 7.09 12.62
CA HIS A 100 6.74 5.81 13.07
C HIS A 100 7.31 5.33 14.42
N ALA A 101 8.39 5.91 14.92
CA ALA A 101 9.02 5.56 16.20
C ALA A 101 8.19 6.02 17.41
N LYS A 102 7.00 5.44 17.58
CA LYS A 102 6.06 5.73 18.68
C LYS A 102 5.39 4.46 19.19
N LYS A 103 4.88 4.54 20.42
CA LYS A 103 4.17 3.43 21.09
C LYS A 103 5.02 2.14 21.08
N ASP A 104 4.46 1.07 20.53
CA ASP A 104 5.05 -0.28 20.43
C ASP A 104 5.59 -0.59 19.03
N HIS A 105 5.75 0.43 18.17
CA HIS A 105 6.35 0.23 16.86
C HIS A 105 7.77 -0.35 17.00
N ALA A 106 8.19 -1.20 16.05
CA ALA A 106 9.48 -1.85 16.08
C ALA A 106 10.65 -0.86 16.23
N TYR A 107 10.58 0.31 15.61
CA TYR A 107 11.55 1.39 15.81
C TYR A 107 11.67 1.82 17.28
N ALA A 108 10.53 2.10 17.93
CA ALA A 108 10.53 2.51 19.33
C ALA A 108 11.04 1.39 20.25
N ARG A 109 10.73 0.13 19.93
CA ARG A 109 11.21 -1.05 20.66
C ARG A 109 12.72 -1.25 20.52
N ILE A 110 13.28 -1.08 19.32
CA ILE A 110 14.73 -1.10 19.09
C ILE A 110 15.42 -0.09 20.01
N ILE A 111 14.87 1.13 20.12
CA ILE A 111 15.47 2.15 20.97
C ILE A 111 15.30 1.82 22.46
N LYS A 112 14.06 1.61 22.93
CA LYS A 112 13.76 1.39 24.34
C LYS A 112 14.42 0.14 24.92
N ASP A 113 14.33 -0.97 24.19
CA ASP A 113 14.69 -2.29 24.71
C ASP A 113 16.17 -2.61 24.49
N PHE A 114 16.81 -2.01 23.48
CA PHE A 114 18.17 -2.36 23.08
C PHE A 114 19.14 -1.19 23.01
N TYR A 115 18.72 0.04 22.69
CA TYR A 115 19.65 1.18 22.60
C TYR A 115 19.85 1.89 23.94
N VAL A 116 18.76 2.20 24.64
CA VAL A 116 18.77 2.92 25.92
C VAL A 116 19.53 2.18 27.04
N PRO A 117 19.46 0.84 27.15
CA PRO A 117 20.17 0.12 28.22
C PRO A 117 21.70 0.16 28.12
N HIS A 118 22.27 0.43 26.93
CA HIS A 118 23.72 0.48 26.74
C HIS A 118 24.32 1.82 27.17
N ASP A 119 25.62 1.86 27.49
CA ASP A 119 26.34 3.09 27.80
C ASP A 119 26.42 4.03 26.60
N LYS A 120 26.34 5.34 26.84
CA LYS A 120 26.33 6.37 25.79
C LYS A 120 27.51 6.26 24.81
N THR A 121 28.68 5.84 25.26
CA THR A 121 29.89 5.66 24.44
C THR A 121 29.83 4.45 23.52
N SER A 122 29.02 3.45 23.87
CA SER A 122 28.87 2.18 23.15
C SER A 122 27.67 2.17 22.19
N ARG A 123 26.89 3.25 22.16
CA ARG A 123 25.69 3.37 21.33
C ARG A 123 26.05 3.68 19.86
N PRO A 124 25.28 3.18 18.89
CA PRO A 124 25.35 3.66 17.51
C PRO A 124 24.95 5.13 17.41
N LYS A 125 25.39 5.82 16.36
CA LYS A 125 24.80 7.11 15.98
C LYS A 125 23.39 6.86 15.42
N ILE A 126 22.46 7.78 15.65
CA ILE A 126 21.10 7.71 15.11
C ILE A 126 20.92 8.81 14.06
N PHE A 127 20.35 8.45 12.93
CA PHE A 127 19.94 9.37 11.88
C PHE A 127 18.50 9.06 11.48
N GLY A 128 17.57 9.98 11.72
CA GLY A 128 16.17 9.83 11.34
C GLY A 128 15.84 10.71 10.15
N MET A 129 15.16 10.14 9.15
CA MET A 129 14.58 10.88 8.04
C MET A 129 13.06 10.79 8.12
N THR A 130 12.37 11.91 7.99
CA THR A 130 10.91 11.95 7.94
C THR A 130 10.44 13.18 7.18
N ALA A 131 9.40 13.04 6.37
CA ALA A 131 8.79 14.19 5.70
C ALA A 131 8.03 15.11 6.68
N SER A 132 7.51 14.53 7.76
CA SER A 132 6.79 15.22 8.83
C SER A 132 7.01 14.51 10.16
N PRO A 133 7.18 15.22 11.29
CA PRO A 133 7.25 14.59 12.61
C PRO A 133 5.88 14.11 13.12
N VAL A 134 4.78 14.41 12.42
CA VAL A 134 3.41 14.13 12.88
C VAL A 134 2.55 13.35 11.89
N ASP A 135 1.68 12.50 12.45
CA ASP A 135 0.45 12.08 11.80
C ASP A 135 -0.57 13.22 11.95
N ALA A 136 -1.41 13.45 10.94
CA ALA A 136 -2.27 14.63 10.72
C ALA A 136 -3.25 15.11 11.85
N ARG A 137 -3.14 14.61 13.09
CA ARG A 137 -4.06 14.88 14.22
C ARG A 137 -3.37 15.25 15.54
N VAL A 138 -2.07 15.57 15.54
CA VAL A 138 -1.31 15.87 16.77
C VAL A 138 -0.66 17.24 16.67
N ASP A 139 -0.51 17.91 17.82
CA ASP A 139 0.31 19.11 17.94
C ASP A 139 1.74 18.81 17.45
N VAL A 140 2.15 19.53 16.41
CA VAL A 140 3.44 19.39 15.75
C VAL A 140 4.60 19.51 16.72
N LYS A 141 4.52 20.47 17.65
CA LYS A 141 5.60 20.72 18.61
C LYS A 141 5.73 19.57 19.59
N LYS A 142 4.60 19.07 20.11
CA LYS A 142 4.58 17.96 21.05
C LYS A 142 5.13 16.68 20.42
N ALA A 143 4.68 16.36 19.22
CA ALA A 143 5.12 15.15 18.53
C ALA A 143 6.58 15.24 18.05
N ALA A 144 7.07 16.42 17.65
CA ALA A 144 8.48 16.64 17.40
C ALA A 144 9.32 16.37 18.66
N PHE A 145 8.93 16.95 19.80
CA PHE A 145 9.60 16.72 21.08
C PHE A 145 9.57 15.25 21.51
N GLU A 146 8.43 14.57 21.37
CA GLU A 146 8.33 13.13 21.66
C GLU A 146 9.23 12.29 20.76
N LEU A 147 9.35 12.65 19.48
CA LEU A 147 10.20 11.95 18.53
C LEU A 147 11.69 12.13 18.84
N GLU A 148 12.12 13.36 19.16
CA GLU A 148 13.47 13.66 19.63
C GLU A 148 13.81 12.89 20.92
N ALA A 149 12.86 12.88 21.86
CA ALA A 149 12.99 12.17 23.13
C ALA A 149 13.07 10.64 22.95
N ILE A 150 12.38 10.07 21.96
CA ILE A 150 12.45 8.63 21.69
C ILE A 150 13.74 8.28 20.96
N LEU A 151 14.12 9.02 19.90
CA LEU A 151 15.28 8.70 19.06
C LEU A 151 16.61 9.20 19.64
N HIS A 152 16.59 9.98 20.72
CA HIS A 152 17.78 10.63 21.29
C HIS A 152 18.55 11.42 20.21
N SER A 153 17.81 12.13 19.37
CA SER A 153 18.31 12.92 18.25
C SER A 153 17.64 14.29 18.23
N GLU A 154 18.22 15.24 17.51
CA GLU A 154 17.67 16.59 17.30
C GLU A 154 17.06 16.69 15.89
N ILE A 155 15.86 17.25 15.78
CA ILE A 155 15.21 17.51 14.50
C ILE A 155 15.84 18.75 13.89
N CYS A 156 16.51 18.57 12.76
CA CYS A 156 16.99 19.66 11.92
C CYS A 156 16.08 19.78 10.70
N THR A 157 15.36 20.89 10.57
CA THR A 157 14.63 21.24 9.34
C THR A 157 15.56 22.01 8.41
N ALA A 158 15.52 21.70 7.10
CA ALA A 158 16.26 22.49 6.13
C ALA A 158 15.70 23.93 6.11
N ILE A 159 16.48 24.88 6.64
CA ILE A 159 16.09 26.28 6.82
C ILE A 159 16.00 27.01 5.46
N ASP A 160 16.71 26.51 4.44
CA ASP A 160 16.84 27.21 3.18
C ASP A 160 15.65 26.96 2.24
N THR A 161 14.64 27.80 2.37
CA THR A 161 13.44 27.85 1.52
C THR A 161 13.76 28.08 0.04
N CYS A 162 14.93 28.61 -0.31
CA CYS A 162 15.36 28.81 -1.69
C CYS A 162 15.69 27.48 -2.40
N LEU A 163 16.29 26.50 -1.70
CA LEU A 163 16.50 25.15 -2.23
C LEU A 163 15.18 24.38 -2.37
N LEU A 164 14.21 24.66 -1.48
CA LEU A 164 12.85 24.13 -1.59
C LEU A 164 12.05 24.80 -2.71
N GLN A 165 12.32 26.05 -3.09
CA GLN A 165 11.61 26.75 -4.18
C GLN A 165 11.82 26.09 -5.55
N PHE A 166 12.97 25.44 -5.80
CA PHE A 166 13.17 24.64 -7.02
C PHE A 166 12.36 23.33 -7.01
N ALA A 167 12.01 22.80 -5.83
CA ALA A 167 11.18 21.60 -5.68
C ALA A 167 9.68 21.90 -5.43
N ALA A 168 9.36 23.11 -4.97
CA ALA A 168 8.04 23.55 -4.53
C ALA A 168 7.42 24.63 -5.43
N SER A 169 8.10 25.04 -6.51
CA SER A 169 7.52 25.94 -7.51
C SER A 169 6.32 25.28 -8.18
N SER A 170 5.13 25.76 -7.78
CA SER A 170 3.83 25.55 -8.39
C SER A 170 3.18 24.16 -8.23
N LYS A 171 2.98 23.70 -6.99
CA LYS A 171 1.82 22.83 -6.74
C LYS A 171 0.58 23.72 -6.52
N GLN A 172 -0.16 23.97 -7.59
CA GLN A 172 -1.48 24.61 -7.46
C GLN A 172 -2.45 23.58 -6.89
N GLU A 173 -2.86 23.77 -5.64
CA GLU A 173 -3.97 23.02 -5.08
C GLU A 173 -5.28 23.55 -5.68
N GLN A 174 -6.06 22.65 -6.26
CA GLN A 174 -7.36 22.98 -6.84
C GLN A 174 -8.44 22.16 -6.16
N MET A 175 -9.50 22.85 -5.73
CA MET A 175 -10.64 22.21 -5.09
C MET A 175 -11.77 22.06 -6.11
N ALA A 176 -12.00 20.82 -6.52
CA ALA A 176 -13.09 20.49 -7.43
C ALA A 176 -14.44 20.46 -6.69
N LYS A 177 -15.43 21.19 -7.20
CA LYS A 177 -16.82 21.17 -6.71
C LYS A 177 -17.65 20.22 -7.57
N TYR A 178 -18.54 19.44 -6.94
CA TYR A 178 -19.47 18.54 -7.60
C TYR A 178 -20.83 18.60 -6.91
N ASP A 179 -21.90 18.24 -7.62
CA ASP A 179 -23.27 18.27 -7.09
C ASP A 179 -23.46 17.30 -5.92
N GLN A 180 -24.34 17.65 -4.99
CA GLN A 180 -24.63 16.83 -3.82
C GLN A 180 -25.05 15.41 -4.23
N LEU A 181 -24.39 14.41 -3.65
CA LEU A 181 -24.64 13.01 -3.97
C LEU A 181 -26.00 12.56 -3.42
N SER A 182 -26.75 11.85 -4.25
CA SER A 182 -27.99 11.17 -3.87
C SER A 182 -27.73 10.09 -2.81
N PRO A 183 -28.73 9.72 -1.99
CA PRO A 183 -28.61 8.59 -1.08
C PRO A 183 -28.34 7.29 -1.86
N PRO A 184 -27.68 6.29 -1.23
CA PRO A 184 -27.47 5.00 -1.86
C PRO A 184 -28.82 4.33 -2.17
N TYR A 185 -28.92 3.74 -3.36
CA TYR A 185 -30.11 3.04 -3.84
C TYR A 185 -29.74 1.67 -4.40
N GLN A 186 -30.76 0.85 -4.66
CA GLN A 186 -30.60 -0.52 -5.15
C GLN A 186 -30.72 -0.55 -6.68
N THR A 187 -29.71 -1.12 -7.35
CA THR A 187 -29.79 -1.45 -8.78
C THR A 187 -30.59 -2.74 -8.98
N PRO A 188 -31.17 -3.00 -10.17
CA PRO A 188 -31.86 -4.26 -10.46
C PRO A 188 -30.98 -5.49 -10.18
N LEU A 189 -29.70 -5.44 -10.59
CA LEU A 189 -28.73 -6.49 -10.33
C LEU A 189 -28.44 -6.64 -8.83
N TYR A 190 -28.26 -5.52 -8.11
CA TYR A 190 -28.07 -5.56 -6.66
C TYR A 190 -29.25 -6.23 -5.96
N THR A 191 -30.49 -5.87 -6.30
CA THR A 191 -31.69 -6.47 -5.69
C THR A 191 -31.73 -7.97 -5.91
N GLN A 192 -31.48 -8.42 -7.15
CA GLN A 192 -31.40 -9.85 -7.48
C GLN A 192 -30.33 -10.58 -6.66
N MET A 193 -29.13 -9.99 -6.54
CA MET A 193 -28.01 -10.58 -5.81
C MET A 193 -28.25 -10.58 -4.29
N HIS A 194 -28.81 -9.49 -3.76
CA HIS A 194 -29.09 -9.35 -2.34
C HIS A 194 -30.16 -10.33 -1.88
N ASP A 195 -31.27 -10.45 -2.60
CA ASP A 195 -32.39 -11.30 -2.18
C ASP A 195 -32.03 -12.79 -2.17
N ARG A 196 -31.22 -13.22 -3.15
CA ARG A 196 -30.77 -14.62 -3.25
C ARG A 196 -29.60 -14.94 -2.32
N PHE A 197 -28.67 -14.01 -2.14
CA PHE A 197 -27.35 -14.32 -1.57
C PHE A 197 -26.97 -13.56 -0.29
N LYS A 198 -27.87 -12.74 0.31
CA LYS A 198 -27.62 -12.05 1.58
C LYS A 198 -27.20 -12.94 2.76
N THR A 199 -27.54 -14.23 2.70
CA THR A 199 -27.20 -15.22 3.73
C THR A 199 -25.77 -15.74 3.61
N ASN A 200 -25.10 -15.53 2.47
CA ASN A 200 -23.75 -15.99 2.23
C ASN A 200 -22.73 -14.96 2.77
N ASN A 201 -22.00 -15.35 3.82
CA ASN A 201 -21.02 -14.47 4.48
C ASN A 201 -19.90 -14.00 3.56
N VAL A 202 -19.56 -14.76 2.52
CA VAL A 202 -18.50 -14.40 1.57
C VAL A 202 -18.92 -13.27 0.63
N LEU A 203 -20.21 -13.21 0.30
CA LEU A 203 -20.77 -12.20 -0.62
C LEU A 203 -21.22 -10.92 0.11
N LYS A 204 -21.28 -10.93 1.44
CA LYS A 204 -21.70 -9.79 2.27
C LYS A 204 -20.86 -8.52 2.01
N LYS A 205 -19.54 -8.67 1.85
CA LYS A 205 -18.63 -7.56 1.58
C LYS A 205 -18.90 -6.91 0.20
N PRO A 206 -18.87 -7.67 -0.92
CA PRO A 206 -19.29 -7.16 -2.22
C PRO A 206 -20.67 -6.51 -2.22
N LEU A 207 -21.67 -7.10 -1.55
CA LEU A 207 -23.02 -6.52 -1.43
C LEU A 207 -22.98 -5.15 -0.73
N THR A 208 -22.33 -5.07 0.42
CA THR A 208 -22.22 -3.80 1.18
C THR A 208 -21.52 -2.72 0.36
N PHE A 209 -20.47 -3.11 -0.38
CA PHE A 209 -19.76 -2.21 -1.28
C PHE A 209 -20.65 -1.74 -2.43
N ALA A 210 -21.32 -2.66 -3.14
CA ALA A 210 -22.17 -2.35 -4.29
C ALA A 210 -23.26 -1.34 -3.90
N PHE A 211 -23.92 -1.55 -2.75
CA PHE A 211 -24.94 -0.62 -2.26
C PHE A 211 -24.38 0.77 -1.96
N GLY A 212 -23.20 0.88 -1.33
CA GLY A 212 -22.55 2.16 -1.08
C GLY A 212 -22.00 2.84 -2.33
N ALA A 213 -21.57 2.05 -3.32
CA ALA A 213 -20.97 2.54 -4.56
C ALA A 213 -21.96 3.29 -5.44
N THR A 214 -23.27 2.99 -5.37
CA THR A 214 -24.29 3.72 -6.14
C THR A 214 -24.31 5.22 -5.82
N LYS A 215 -24.07 5.57 -4.55
CA LYS A 215 -23.93 6.97 -4.11
C LYS A 215 -22.63 7.62 -4.59
N GLU A 216 -21.49 6.97 -4.35
CA GLU A 216 -20.18 7.60 -4.56
C GLU A 216 -19.70 7.56 -6.02
N LEU A 217 -20.01 6.49 -6.74
CA LEU A 217 -19.47 6.20 -8.08
C LEU A 217 -20.55 6.13 -9.17
N GLY A 218 -21.80 5.83 -8.78
CA GLY A 218 -22.92 5.59 -9.71
C GLY A 218 -23.29 4.11 -9.83
N SER A 219 -24.47 3.84 -10.39
CA SER A 219 -25.00 2.47 -10.56
C SER A 219 -24.13 1.61 -11.47
N TRP A 220 -23.52 2.19 -12.51
CA TRP A 220 -22.62 1.44 -13.39
C TRP A 220 -21.44 0.85 -12.60
N CYS A 221 -20.75 1.66 -11.80
CA CYS A 221 -19.64 1.18 -10.98
C CYS A 221 -20.10 0.16 -9.92
N ALA A 222 -21.31 0.33 -9.37
CA ALA A 222 -21.86 -0.62 -8.40
C ALA A 222 -22.06 -2.01 -9.00
N ASP A 223 -22.59 -2.10 -10.22
CA ASP A 223 -22.84 -3.38 -10.90
C ASP A 223 -21.54 -3.99 -11.45
N GLN A 224 -20.59 -3.17 -11.88
CA GLN A 224 -19.29 -3.63 -12.38
C GLN A 224 -18.39 -4.26 -11.31
N VAL A 225 -18.77 -4.24 -10.03
CA VAL A 225 -18.00 -4.92 -8.98
C VAL A 225 -18.08 -6.45 -9.12
N TRP A 226 -19.21 -6.97 -9.60
CA TRP A 226 -19.49 -8.40 -9.60
C TRP A 226 -18.58 -9.22 -10.50
N PRO A 227 -18.27 -8.79 -11.75
CA PRO A 227 -17.31 -9.49 -12.60
C PRO A 227 -15.92 -9.64 -11.97
N PHE A 228 -15.50 -8.72 -11.09
CA PHE A 228 -14.23 -8.85 -10.39
C PHE A 228 -14.30 -9.83 -9.22
N CYS A 229 -15.37 -9.75 -8.42
CA CYS A 229 -15.55 -10.60 -7.25
C CYS A 229 -15.82 -12.07 -7.63
N LEU A 230 -16.43 -12.31 -8.79
CA LEU A 230 -16.91 -13.62 -9.25
C LEU A 230 -16.21 -14.08 -10.54
N ALA A 231 -15.03 -13.52 -10.83
CA ALA A 231 -14.14 -14.05 -11.86
C ALA A 231 -13.78 -15.52 -11.58
N GLU A 232 -13.49 -16.32 -12.60
CA GLU A 232 -13.34 -17.78 -12.43
C GLU A 232 -12.27 -18.18 -11.41
N GLU A 233 -11.13 -17.49 -11.41
CA GLU A 233 -10.08 -17.73 -10.42
C GLU A 233 -10.49 -17.31 -9.00
N GLU A 234 -11.18 -16.18 -8.87
CA GLU A 234 -11.63 -15.66 -7.58
C GLU A 234 -12.73 -16.55 -7.00
N THR A 235 -13.69 -16.99 -7.80
CA THR A 235 -14.72 -17.95 -7.40
C THR A 235 -14.13 -19.23 -6.81
N LYS A 236 -13.08 -19.80 -7.45
CA LYS A 236 -12.35 -20.96 -6.91
C LYS A 236 -11.70 -20.65 -5.56
N LYS A 237 -11.05 -19.48 -5.42
CA LYS A 237 -10.47 -19.04 -4.14
C LYS A 237 -11.52 -18.84 -3.05
N LEU A 238 -12.67 -18.27 -3.39
CA LEU A 238 -13.80 -18.06 -2.48
C LEU A 238 -14.39 -19.39 -2.00
N MET A 239 -14.57 -20.37 -2.89
CA MET A 239 -15.02 -21.72 -2.53
C MET A 239 -14.03 -22.41 -1.59
N ALA A 240 -12.75 -22.43 -1.94
CA ALA A 240 -11.70 -23.03 -1.10
C ALA A 240 -11.59 -22.35 0.27
N LYS A 241 -11.79 -21.03 0.34
CA LYS A 241 -11.80 -20.29 1.62
C LYS A 241 -13.05 -20.62 2.45
N THR A 242 -14.20 -20.80 1.81
CA THR A 242 -15.44 -21.24 2.47
C THR A 242 -15.25 -22.62 3.10
N GLU A 243 -14.65 -23.57 2.38
CA GLU A 243 -14.29 -24.90 2.92
C GLU A 243 -13.35 -24.78 4.12
N ARG A 244 -12.26 -24.03 3.98
CA ARG A 244 -11.30 -23.82 5.08
C ARG A 244 -11.96 -23.21 6.31
N LYS A 245 -12.81 -22.19 6.14
CA LYS A 245 -13.54 -21.56 7.26
C LYS A 245 -14.52 -22.53 7.91
N TYR A 246 -15.18 -23.37 7.13
CA TYR A 246 -16.09 -24.39 7.64
C TYR A 246 -15.33 -25.45 8.46
N HIS A 247 -14.23 -26.00 7.93
CA HIS A 247 -13.40 -26.98 8.66
C HIS A 247 -12.64 -26.40 9.85
N ALA A 248 -12.38 -25.09 9.87
CA ALA A 248 -11.76 -24.41 11.01
C ALA A 248 -12.74 -24.15 12.18
N LYS A 249 -14.05 -24.30 11.96
CA LYS A 249 -15.03 -24.18 13.06
C LYS A 249 -14.90 -25.39 13.98
N LYS A 250 -14.92 -25.13 15.30
CA LYS A 250 -14.96 -26.18 16.33
C LYS A 250 -16.30 -26.92 16.40
N ILE A 251 -17.32 -26.42 15.71
CA ILE A 251 -18.69 -26.96 15.70
C ILE A 251 -18.90 -27.71 14.38
N ASN A 252 -19.35 -28.96 14.47
CA ASN A 252 -19.76 -29.77 13.32
C ASN A 252 -21.13 -29.32 12.81
N ASP A 253 -21.14 -28.22 12.05
CA ASP A 253 -22.28 -27.85 11.21
C ASP A 253 -22.53 -28.96 10.16
N PRO A 254 -23.76 -29.23 9.69
CA PRO A 254 -24.01 -30.19 8.61
C PRO A 254 -23.30 -29.82 7.29
N LEU A 255 -22.77 -30.83 6.58
CA LEU A 255 -22.09 -30.63 5.27
C LEU A 255 -22.99 -29.94 4.23
N ALA A 256 -24.31 -30.13 4.33
CA ALA A 256 -25.30 -29.47 3.48
C ALA A 256 -25.21 -27.92 3.52
N ILE A 257 -24.75 -27.33 4.63
CA ILE A 257 -24.57 -25.87 4.74
C ILE A 257 -23.41 -25.40 3.86
N LEU A 258 -22.30 -26.15 3.87
CA LEU A 258 -21.13 -25.86 3.04
C LEU A 258 -21.46 -26.01 1.55
N GLU A 259 -22.14 -27.09 1.18
CA GLU A 259 -22.58 -27.34 -0.21
C GLU A 259 -23.52 -26.24 -0.68
N LYS A 260 -24.50 -25.84 0.15
CA LYS A 260 -25.40 -24.72 -0.15
C LYS A 260 -24.63 -23.41 -0.37
N GLN A 261 -23.65 -23.10 0.47
CA GLN A 261 -22.85 -21.88 0.32
C GLN A 261 -22.01 -21.87 -0.96
N LYS A 262 -21.43 -23.01 -1.34
CA LYS A 262 -20.71 -23.13 -2.61
C LYS A 262 -21.64 -23.03 -3.82
N ALA A 263 -22.80 -23.69 -3.76
CA ALA A 263 -23.81 -23.61 -4.81
C ALA A 263 -24.30 -22.17 -5.01
N GLN A 264 -24.51 -21.42 -3.93
CA GLN A 264 -24.84 -19.99 -4.00
C GLN A 264 -23.75 -19.15 -4.67
N ILE A 265 -22.46 -19.45 -4.47
CA ILE A 265 -21.37 -18.74 -5.15
C ILE A 265 -21.40 -19.05 -6.66
N GLN A 266 -21.66 -20.30 -7.04
CA GLN A 266 -21.78 -20.69 -8.44
C GLN A 266 -23.00 -20.02 -9.11
N GLU A 267 -24.17 -20.07 -8.47
CA GLU A 267 -25.38 -19.42 -8.97
C GLU A 267 -25.16 -17.90 -9.12
N ALA A 268 -24.48 -17.26 -8.16
CA ALA A 268 -24.13 -15.85 -8.24
C ALA A 268 -23.21 -15.56 -9.44
N GLN A 269 -22.25 -16.43 -9.72
CA GLN A 269 -21.40 -16.31 -10.91
C GLN A 269 -22.21 -16.46 -12.20
N ASP A 270 -23.15 -17.41 -12.26
CA ASP A 270 -23.97 -17.65 -13.44
C ASP A 270 -24.92 -16.46 -13.72
N VAL A 271 -25.52 -15.89 -12.67
CA VAL A 271 -26.31 -14.65 -12.76
C VAL A 271 -25.47 -13.54 -13.40
N VAL A 272 -24.24 -13.32 -12.92
CA VAL A 272 -23.35 -12.27 -13.42
C VAL A 272 -22.90 -12.54 -14.87
N LYS A 273 -22.64 -13.80 -15.23
CA LYS A 273 -22.30 -14.19 -16.60
C LYS A 273 -23.46 -13.97 -17.57
N SER A 274 -24.69 -14.18 -17.12
CA SER A 274 -25.91 -13.98 -17.92
C SER A 274 -26.37 -12.52 -18.00
N HIS A 275 -25.86 -11.66 -17.12
CA HIS A 275 -26.28 -10.27 -17.03
C HIS A 275 -25.63 -9.41 -18.13
N VAL A 276 -26.45 -8.63 -18.83
CA VAL A 276 -25.99 -7.66 -19.82
C VAL A 276 -25.74 -6.33 -19.10
N PHE A 277 -24.50 -5.87 -19.11
CA PHE A 277 -24.12 -4.61 -18.46
C PHE A 277 -24.29 -3.44 -19.43
N ASP A 278 -25.03 -2.43 -18.98
CA ASP A 278 -25.16 -1.18 -19.73
C ASP A 278 -23.82 -0.45 -19.85
N PRO A 279 -23.59 0.29 -20.96
CA PRO A 279 -22.41 1.15 -21.09
C PRO A 279 -22.47 2.33 -20.11
N PRO A 280 -21.32 2.89 -19.68
CA PRO A 280 -21.30 4.06 -18.83
C PRO A 280 -21.87 5.27 -19.60
N ASP A 281 -22.83 5.95 -19.00
CA ASP A 281 -23.53 7.10 -19.58
C ASP A 281 -22.70 8.37 -19.36
N PHE A 282 -21.85 8.65 -20.34
CA PHE A 282 -21.09 9.88 -20.42
C PHE A 282 -20.85 10.19 -21.90
N ASP A 283 -21.31 11.35 -22.32
CA ASP A 283 -21.06 11.87 -23.66
C ASP A 283 -20.12 13.09 -23.57
N PRO A 284 -18.89 12.99 -24.10
CA PRO A 284 -17.93 14.09 -24.07
C PRO A 284 -18.35 15.31 -24.92
N ALA A 285 -19.26 15.12 -25.89
CA ALA A 285 -19.72 16.20 -26.76
C ALA A 285 -20.82 17.05 -26.10
N THR A 286 -21.47 16.55 -25.05
CA THR A 286 -22.54 17.28 -24.36
C THR A 286 -22.05 17.94 -23.08
N THR A 287 -22.36 19.24 -22.94
CA THR A 287 -22.15 20.00 -21.70
C THR A 287 -23.13 19.64 -20.58
N LYS A 288 -24.02 18.66 -20.80
CA LYS A 288 -24.98 18.21 -19.79
C LYS A 288 -24.24 17.56 -18.63
N THR A 289 -24.53 18.02 -17.42
CA THR A 289 -23.99 17.49 -16.16
C THR A 289 -24.76 16.26 -15.66
N GLY A 290 -25.93 15.97 -16.24
CA GLY A 290 -26.78 14.86 -15.84
C GLY A 290 -26.36 13.56 -16.53
N THR A 291 -25.80 12.64 -15.76
CA THR A 291 -25.54 11.24 -16.15
C THR A 291 -26.54 10.33 -15.43
N THR A 292 -27.04 9.30 -16.10
CA THR A 292 -28.04 8.39 -15.51
C THR A 292 -27.42 7.33 -14.61
N ASN A 293 -26.18 6.89 -14.92
CA ASN A 293 -25.55 5.76 -14.23
C ASN A 293 -24.15 6.04 -13.65
N ILE A 294 -23.67 7.28 -13.73
CA ILE A 294 -22.42 7.77 -13.13
C ILE A 294 -22.73 8.85 -12.09
N SER A 295 -21.96 8.95 -11.00
CA SER A 295 -22.13 10.01 -10.00
C SER A 295 -21.52 11.34 -10.46
N SER A 296 -22.06 12.47 -9.97
CA SER A 296 -21.51 13.82 -10.22
C SER A 296 -20.02 13.94 -9.87
N LYS A 297 -19.60 13.26 -8.80
CA LYS A 297 -18.20 13.18 -8.34
C LYS A 297 -17.29 12.52 -9.38
N VAL A 298 -17.71 11.40 -9.97
CA VAL A 298 -16.94 10.70 -11.00
C VAL A 298 -16.94 11.48 -12.31
N VAL A 299 -18.05 12.12 -12.68
CA VAL A 299 -18.11 13.02 -13.85
C VAL A 299 -17.07 14.13 -13.76
N VAL A 300 -16.92 14.75 -12.59
CA VAL A 300 -15.89 15.77 -12.37
C VAL A 300 -14.49 15.18 -12.51
N LEU A 301 -14.21 14.01 -11.92
CA LEU A 301 -12.93 13.31 -12.10
C LEU A 301 -12.62 13.02 -13.59
N ILE A 302 -13.62 12.58 -14.35
CA ILE A 302 -13.49 12.34 -15.80
C ILE A 302 -13.08 13.64 -16.51
N ARG A 303 -13.73 14.77 -16.20
CA ARG A 303 -13.39 16.07 -16.80
C ARG A 303 -11.93 16.46 -16.57
N TYR A 304 -11.45 16.39 -15.32
CA TYR A 304 -10.05 16.73 -15.00
C TYR A 304 -9.03 15.83 -15.71
N LEU A 305 -9.28 14.51 -15.73
CA LEU A 305 -8.36 13.58 -16.39
C LEU A 305 -8.41 13.75 -17.91
N ARG A 306 -9.59 13.97 -18.50
CA ARG A 306 -9.69 14.23 -19.94
C ARG A 306 -8.98 15.51 -20.33
N GLU A 307 -9.20 16.61 -19.61
CA GLU A 307 -8.53 17.88 -19.88
C GLU A 307 -7.01 17.73 -19.91
N ARG A 308 -6.45 16.93 -18.98
CA ARG A 308 -5.00 16.70 -18.94
C ARG A 308 -4.49 15.75 -20.01
N PHE A 309 -5.25 14.69 -20.32
CA PHE A 309 -4.82 13.60 -21.20
C PHE A 309 -5.51 13.59 -22.58
N GLU A 310 -6.19 14.67 -22.98
CA GLU A 310 -6.78 14.80 -24.32
C GLU A 310 -5.70 14.93 -25.40
N ARG A 311 -4.53 15.48 -25.04
CA ARG A 311 -3.39 15.67 -25.93
C ARG A 311 -2.25 14.70 -25.59
N PRO A 312 -1.35 14.41 -26.55
CA PRO A 312 -0.14 13.64 -26.25
C PRO A 312 0.64 14.30 -25.12
N THR A 313 0.95 13.52 -24.08
CA THR A 313 1.68 13.99 -22.91
C THR A 313 2.49 12.87 -22.25
N ASP A 314 3.59 13.25 -21.61
CA ASP A 314 4.41 12.42 -20.74
C ASP A 314 4.02 12.56 -19.25
N ASP A 315 2.94 13.29 -18.97
CA ASP A 315 2.42 13.46 -17.62
C ASP A 315 2.06 12.14 -16.97
N LYS A 316 2.25 12.09 -15.65
CA LYS A 316 1.89 10.96 -14.81
C LYS A 316 0.95 11.42 -13.72
N CYS A 317 -0.13 10.69 -13.51
CA CYS A 317 -1.18 10.98 -12.55
C CYS A 317 -1.36 9.82 -11.58
N ILE A 318 -1.63 10.14 -10.31
CA ILE A 318 -2.03 9.18 -9.28
C ILE A 318 -3.34 9.69 -8.70
N VAL A 319 -4.37 8.84 -8.73
CA VAL A 319 -5.69 9.12 -8.18
C VAL A 319 -5.86 8.32 -6.90
N PHE A 320 -5.83 9.00 -5.76
CA PHE A 320 -6.02 8.32 -4.47
C PHE A 320 -7.49 7.99 -4.23
N VAL A 321 -7.76 6.74 -3.85
CA VAL A 321 -9.10 6.26 -3.53
C VAL A 321 -9.14 5.61 -2.15
N ASN A 322 -10.31 5.65 -1.51
CA ASN A 322 -10.47 5.11 -0.16
C ASN A 322 -10.57 3.57 -0.10
N GLN A 323 -10.95 2.92 -1.21
CA GLN A 323 -11.24 1.48 -1.23
C GLN A 323 -10.65 0.78 -2.44
N ARG A 324 -10.25 -0.49 -2.24
CA ARG A 324 -9.63 -1.35 -3.27
C ARG A 324 -10.53 -1.58 -4.47
N TYR A 325 -11.82 -1.82 -4.24
CA TYR A 325 -12.81 -1.97 -5.29
C TYR A 325 -12.91 -0.71 -6.16
N THR A 326 -12.91 0.47 -5.53
CA THR A 326 -12.96 1.76 -6.24
C THR A 326 -11.80 1.92 -7.22
N ALA A 327 -10.57 1.54 -6.82
CA ALA A 327 -9.39 1.64 -7.68
C ALA A 327 -9.57 0.81 -8.97
N ARG A 328 -10.00 -0.45 -8.82
CA ARG A 328 -10.24 -1.35 -9.96
C ARG A 328 -11.41 -0.92 -10.84
N LEU A 329 -12.48 -0.42 -10.23
CA LEU A 329 -13.67 0.05 -10.93
C LEU A 329 -13.39 1.30 -11.75
N LEU A 330 -12.67 2.27 -11.17
CA LEU A 330 -12.26 3.47 -11.89
C LEU A 330 -11.29 3.09 -13.03
N ALA A 331 -10.32 2.22 -12.79
CA ALA A 331 -9.46 1.74 -13.88
C ALA A 331 -10.26 1.13 -15.03
N LYS A 332 -11.26 0.27 -14.74
CA LYS A 332 -12.16 -0.30 -15.78
C LYS A 332 -13.03 0.76 -16.47
N LEU A 333 -13.51 1.75 -15.73
CA LEU A 333 -14.30 2.86 -16.27
C LEU A 333 -13.46 3.66 -17.28
N PHE A 334 -12.25 4.05 -16.91
CA PHE A 334 -11.35 4.83 -17.77
C PHE A 334 -10.72 4.02 -18.92
N MET A 335 -10.84 2.68 -18.91
CA MET A 335 -10.54 1.85 -20.10
C MET A 335 -11.64 1.93 -21.17
N GLN A 336 -12.85 2.40 -20.84
CA GLN A 336 -13.92 2.54 -21.83
C GLN A 336 -13.63 3.70 -22.78
N SER A 337 -13.84 3.48 -24.08
CA SER A 337 -13.50 4.45 -25.13
C SER A 337 -14.24 5.78 -25.02
N ASN A 338 -15.45 5.77 -24.48
CA ASN A 338 -16.25 6.98 -24.28
C ASN A 338 -15.83 7.79 -23.06
N ILE A 339 -15.11 7.18 -22.09
CA ILE A 339 -14.64 7.83 -20.87
C ILE A 339 -13.18 8.27 -20.99
N GLY A 340 -12.30 7.32 -21.30
CA GLY A 340 -10.87 7.53 -21.43
C GLY A 340 -10.49 8.35 -22.66
N THR A 341 -9.20 8.62 -22.80
CA THR A 341 -8.61 9.25 -23.97
C THR A 341 -7.52 8.34 -24.55
N PRO A 342 -7.13 8.49 -25.84
CA PRO A 342 -6.06 7.70 -26.42
C PRO A 342 -4.70 7.84 -25.70
N HIS A 343 -4.50 8.94 -24.97
CA HIS A 343 -3.26 9.23 -24.25
C HIS A 343 -3.34 8.89 -22.76
N LEU A 344 -4.49 8.44 -22.26
CA LEU A 344 -4.67 7.97 -20.89
C LEU A 344 -4.49 6.45 -20.83
N ARG A 345 -3.37 6.01 -20.24
CA ARG A 345 -3.03 4.60 -20.03
C ARG A 345 -3.15 4.28 -18.56
N VAL A 346 -4.23 3.60 -18.20
CA VAL A 346 -4.62 3.39 -16.81
C VAL A 346 -4.06 2.10 -16.23
N GLY A 347 -3.76 2.13 -14.93
CA GLY A 347 -3.38 0.97 -14.14
C GLY A 347 -3.97 1.06 -12.73
N THR A 348 -3.84 -0.03 -11.99
CA THR A 348 -4.30 -0.09 -10.59
C THR A 348 -3.16 -0.52 -9.69
N LEU A 349 -3.01 0.16 -8.55
CA LEU A 349 -2.02 -0.20 -7.53
C LEU A 349 -2.72 -0.35 -6.17
N VAL A 350 -2.99 -1.60 -5.79
CA VAL A 350 -3.69 -1.92 -4.53
C VAL A 350 -2.77 -2.69 -3.58
N GLY A 351 -2.75 -2.34 -2.30
CA GLY A 351 -1.91 -2.98 -1.28
C GLY A 351 -2.18 -4.48 -1.07
N THR A 352 -1.14 -5.20 -0.61
CA THR A 352 -1.11 -6.66 -0.43
C THR A 352 -1.73 -7.15 0.89
N ARG A 353 -2.07 -6.26 1.84
CA ARG A 353 -2.52 -6.68 3.18
C ARG A 353 -3.72 -7.62 3.05
N SER A 354 -3.60 -8.80 3.67
CA SER A 354 -4.56 -9.90 3.67
C SER A 354 -5.95 -9.42 4.10
N GLY A 355 -6.77 -9.06 3.12
CA GLY A 355 -8.16 -8.73 3.35
C GLY A 355 -9.02 -9.97 3.63
N ASP A 356 -10.23 -9.73 4.13
CA ASP A 356 -11.20 -10.82 4.36
C ASP A 356 -11.70 -11.39 3.02
N ALA A 357 -12.58 -12.39 3.06
CA ALA A 357 -13.16 -12.98 1.84
C ALA A 357 -13.77 -11.90 0.91
N GLY A 358 -13.41 -11.95 -0.38
CA GLY A 358 -13.82 -10.96 -1.39
C GLY A 358 -12.82 -9.82 -1.62
N ASP A 359 -11.83 -9.61 -0.75
CA ASP A 359 -10.82 -8.57 -1.00
C ASP A 359 -9.95 -8.91 -2.21
N LEU A 360 -10.07 -8.06 -3.23
CA LEU A 360 -9.36 -8.09 -4.49
C LEU A 360 -7.88 -7.71 -4.30
N ASN A 361 -7.11 -8.61 -3.70
CA ASN A 361 -5.68 -8.41 -3.45
C ASN A 361 -4.90 -8.45 -4.78
N GLN A 362 -3.85 -7.63 -4.86
CA GLN A 362 -2.85 -7.69 -5.93
C GLN A 362 -1.61 -8.38 -5.37
N SER A 363 -0.94 -9.22 -6.15
CA SER A 363 0.30 -9.85 -5.68
C SER A 363 1.42 -8.82 -5.58
N PHE A 364 2.45 -9.10 -4.77
CA PHE A 364 3.64 -8.24 -4.71
C PHE A 364 4.30 -8.09 -6.09
N ARG A 365 4.36 -9.18 -6.87
CA ARG A 365 4.88 -9.17 -8.24
C ARG A 365 4.10 -8.20 -9.13
N ASP A 366 2.77 -8.23 -9.05
CA ASP A 366 1.91 -7.36 -9.87
C ASP A 366 2.07 -5.88 -9.47
N GLN A 367 2.27 -5.58 -8.19
CA GLN A 367 2.56 -4.22 -7.73
C GLN A 367 3.88 -3.70 -8.29
N VAL A 368 4.93 -4.54 -8.25
CA VAL A 368 6.25 -4.20 -8.81
C VAL A 368 6.14 -3.97 -10.32
N LEU A 369 5.39 -4.81 -11.03
CA LEU A 369 5.14 -4.63 -12.46
C LEU A 369 4.36 -3.34 -12.76
N ALA A 370 3.29 -3.05 -12.01
CA ALA A 370 2.51 -1.82 -12.16
C ALA A 370 3.38 -0.57 -11.94
N MET A 371 4.19 -0.56 -10.88
CA MET A 371 5.13 0.53 -10.60
C MET A 371 6.21 0.68 -11.67
N THR A 372 6.73 -0.44 -12.19
CA THR A 372 7.72 -0.43 -13.27
C THR A 372 7.12 0.15 -14.56
N ASN A 373 5.92 -0.29 -14.93
CA ASN A 373 5.20 0.20 -16.09
C ASN A 373 4.84 1.68 -15.95
N PHE A 374 4.48 2.13 -14.74
CA PHE A 374 4.22 3.54 -14.45
C PHE A 374 5.47 4.40 -14.57
N ARG A 375 6.61 3.93 -14.02
CA ARG A 375 7.90 4.63 -14.15
C ARG A 375 8.35 4.74 -15.60
N LYS A 376 8.18 3.68 -16.40
CA LYS A 376 8.48 3.64 -17.84
C LYS A 376 7.48 4.40 -18.71
N GLY A 377 6.36 4.87 -18.17
CA GLY A 377 5.32 5.58 -18.92
C GLY A 377 4.38 4.67 -19.74
N ALA A 378 4.53 3.35 -19.67
CA ALA A 378 3.58 2.40 -20.27
C ALA A 378 2.19 2.54 -19.64
N ILE A 379 2.15 2.84 -18.34
CA ILE A 379 0.98 3.33 -17.61
C ILE A 379 1.30 4.78 -17.22
N ASN A 380 0.34 5.69 -17.33
CA ASN A 380 0.53 7.08 -16.93
C ASN A 380 -0.56 7.60 -15.98
N CYS A 381 -1.59 6.80 -15.67
CA CYS A 381 -2.52 7.09 -14.59
C CYS A 381 -2.70 5.86 -13.69
N LEU A 382 -2.39 5.99 -12.40
CA LEU A 382 -2.60 4.94 -11.40
C LEU A 382 -3.78 5.28 -10.50
N PHE A 383 -4.70 4.32 -10.35
CA PHE A 383 -5.80 4.35 -9.39
C PHE A 383 -5.52 3.47 -8.18
#